data_AF-A0A0S4LQA8-F1
#
_entry.id   AF-A0A0S4LQA8-F1
#
_cell.length_a   1.000
_cell.length_b   1.000
_cell.length_c   1.000
_cell.angle_alpha   90.00
_cell.angle_beta   90.00
_cell.angle_gamma   90.00
#
_symmetry.space_group_name_H-M   'P 1'
#
loop_
_entity.id
_entity.type
_entity.pdbx_description
1 polymer ?
#
loop_
_entity_poly.entity_id
_entity_poly.type
_entity_poly.pdbx_seq_one_letter_code
_entity_poly.pdbx_strand_id
1 'polypeptide(L)' 'MVLVYESDPLDDEHARGRFYHVCRGRIDRTPLEVPPEDRPHECQQCGIDLEAEDFFMALQKGSV' A
#
# COMPACT_ATOMS: atom_id res chain seq x y z
N MET A 1 -8.76 7.66 1.24
CA MET A 1 -8.03 6.38 1.09
C MET A 1 -6.68 6.73 0.47
N VAL A 2 -5.59 6.48 1.19
CA VAL A 2 -4.22 6.97 0.88
C VAL A 2 -3.26 5.84 0.52
N LEU A 3 -3.78 4.64 0.26
CA LEU A 3 -3.06 3.46 -0.17
C LEU A 3 -3.69 2.96 -1.46
N VAL A 4 -2.86 2.61 -2.43
CA VAL A 4 -3.21 2.05 -3.73
C VAL A 4 -2.57 0.68 -3.81
N TYR A 5 -3.37 -0.33 -4.15
CA TYR A 5 -2.87 -1.66 -4.45
C TYR A 5 -2.83 -1.83 -5.96
N GLU A 6 -1.64 -2.05 -6.52
CA GLU A 6 -1.45 -2.33 -7.93
C GLU A 6 -1.05 -3.80 -8.09
N SER A 7 -1.98 -4.60 -8.58
CA SER A 7 -1.68 -5.96 -9.02
C SER A 7 -1.17 -5.87 -10.45
N ASP A 8 0.11 -6.15 -10.68
CA ASP A 8 0.64 -6.21 -12.05
C ASP A 8 0.10 -7.48 -12.73
N PRO A 9 -0.74 -7.37 -13.78
CA PRO A 9 -1.38 -8.52 -14.41
C PRO A 9 -0.46 -9.25 -15.40
N LEU A 10 0.80 -8.82 -15.57
CA LEU A 10 1.76 -9.46 -16.48
C LEU A 10 2.67 -10.49 -15.80
N ASP A 11 2.60 -10.65 -14.48
CA ASP A 11 3.42 -11.59 -13.71
C ASP A 11 2.56 -12.73 -13.13
N ASP A 12 2.38 -13.78 -13.93
CA ASP A 12 1.53 -14.95 -13.65
C ASP A 12 2.11 -15.85 -12.53
N GLU A 13 3.38 -15.68 -12.14
CA GLU A 13 4.07 -16.56 -11.17
C GLU A 13 4.31 -15.92 -9.79
N HIS A 14 4.33 -14.57 -9.69
CA HIS A 14 4.50 -13.84 -8.44
C HIS A 14 3.57 -12.62 -8.33
N ALA A 15 2.26 -12.84 -8.46
CA ALA A 15 1.19 -11.87 -8.23
C ALA A 15 1.08 -11.34 -6.77
N ARG A 16 2.21 -10.99 -6.15
CA ARG A 16 2.26 -10.12 -4.97
C ARG A 16 2.13 -8.69 -5.48
N GLY A 17 0.90 -8.20 -5.60
CA GLY A 17 0.68 -6.81 -5.97
C GLY A 17 1.40 -5.86 -5.02
N ARG A 18 1.76 -4.69 -5.53
CA ARG A 18 2.54 -3.69 -4.81
C ARG A 18 1.60 -2.68 -4.17
N PHE A 19 1.92 -2.28 -2.96
CA PHE A 19 1.22 -1.18 -2.30
C PHE A 19 1.97 0.12 -2.55
N TYR A 20 1.24 1.16 -2.90
CA TYR A 20 1.76 2.50 -3.10
C TYR A 20 1.00 3.46 -2.19
N HIS A 21 1.73 4.26 -1.44
CA HIS A 21 1.12 5.28 -0.62
C HIS A 21 0.92 6.58 -1.42
N VAL A 22 -0.23 7.22 -1.26
CA VAL A 22 -0.53 8.51 -1.89
C VAL A 22 -0.25 9.63 -0.89
N CYS A 23 0.96 10.20 -0.92
CA CYS A 23 1.28 11.35 -0.09
C CYS A 23 0.91 12.67 -0.76
N ARG A 24 0.11 13.51 -0.07
CA ARG A 24 -0.28 14.86 -0.52
C ARG A 24 -0.85 14.92 -1.95
N GLY A 25 -1.56 13.87 -2.36
CA GLY A 25 -2.17 13.79 -3.70
C GLY A 25 -1.22 13.34 -4.82
N ARG A 26 -0.02 12.85 -4.48
CA ARG A 26 0.88 12.17 -5.42
C ARG A 26 1.08 10.73 -4.98
N ILE A 27 1.03 9.81 -5.94
CA ILE A 27 1.36 8.40 -5.69
C ILE A 27 2.87 8.31 -5.51
N ASP A 28 3.28 7.91 -4.32
CA ASP A 28 4.66 7.55 -4.05
C ASP A 28 4.92 6.18 -4.68
N ARG A 29 5.80 6.15 -5.68
CA ARG A 29 6.15 4.92 -6.42
C ARG A 29 7.10 4.03 -5.64
N THR A 30 7.35 4.31 -4.36
CA THR A 30 8.07 3.39 -3.49
C THR A 30 7.13 2.23 -3.16
N PRO A 31 7.45 1.00 -3.60
CA PRO A 31 6.65 -0.16 -3.25
C PRO A 31 6.73 -0.38 -1.74
N LEU A 32 5.57 -0.34 -1.11
CA LEU A 32 5.41 -0.68 0.30
C LEU A 32 5.03 -2.16 0.40
N GLU A 33 5.65 -2.82 1.36
CA GLU A 33 5.26 -4.16 1.79
C GLU A 33 4.30 -4.01 2.98
N VAL A 34 3.40 -4.98 3.14
CA VAL A 34 2.50 -5.00 4.29
C VAL A 34 3.35 -5.13 5.56
N PRO A 35 3.34 -4.12 6.45
CA PRO A 35 4.06 -4.22 7.70
C PRO A 35 3.45 -5.31 8.60
N PRO A 36 4.24 -5.91 9.51
CA PRO A 36 3.67 -6.72 10.59
C PRO A 36 2.81 -5.84 11.51
N GLU A 37 1.79 -6.44 12.14
CA GLU A 37 0.84 -5.78 13.05
C GLU A 37 1.49 -4.96 14.18
N ASP A 38 2.72 -5.31 14.57
CA ASP A 38 3.47 -4.64 15.64
C ASP A 38 4.30 -3.42 15.17
N ARG A 39 4.45 -3.21 13.85
CA ARG A 39 5.26 -2.11 13.30
C ARG A 39 4.57 -1.41 12.12
N PRO A 40 3.67 -0.45 12.36
CA PRO A 40 3.02 0.32 11.30
C PRO A 40 4.05 1.08 10.45
N HIS A 41 3.72 1.30 9.18
CA HIS A 41 4.55 2.08 8.28
C HIS A 41 4.23 3.57 8.42
N GLU A 42 5.12 4.31 9.08
CA GLU A 42 4.98 5.77 9.23
C GLU A 42 5.46 6.48 7.96
N CYS A 43 4.56 7.19 7.29
CA CYS A 43 4.96 8.08 6.21
C CYS A 43 5.46 9.41 6.78
N GLN A 44 6.79 9.59 6.81
CA GLN A 44 7.46 10.82 7.26
C GLN A 44 7.03 12.11 6.53
N GLN A 45 6.47 12.00 5.30
CA GLN A 45 6.05 13.17 4.52
C GLN A 45 4.66 13.69 4.90
N CYS A 46 3.74 12.78 5.24
CA CYS A 46 2.36 13.13 5.56
C CYS A 46 2.07 12.98 7.07
N GLY A 47 2.97 12.35 7.82
CA GLY A 47 2.85 12.11 9.26
C GLY A 47 1.69 11.17 9.59
N ILE A 48 1.48 10.15 8.76
CA ILE A 48 0.42 9.16 8.97
C ILE A 48 1.04 7.78 9.20
N ASP A 49 0.39 7.01 10.05
CA ASP A 49 0.72 5.62 10.34
C ASP A 49 -0.15 4.73 9.46
N LEU A 50 0.49 3.96 8.59
CA LEU A 50 -0.18 2.94 7.79
C LEU A 50 -0.08 1.61 8.52
N GLU A 51 -1.17 1.24 9.18
CA GLU A 51 -1.29 -0.01 9.90
C GLU A 51 -1.54 -1.17 8.93
N ALA A 52 -1.24 -2.41 9.33
CA ALA A 52 -1.49 -3.59 8.49
C ALA A 52 -2.95 -3.64 8.01
N GLU A 53 -3.91 -3.23 8.86
CA GLU A 53 -5.33 -3.16 8.53
C GLU A 53 -5.62 -2.26 7.32
N ASP A 54 -4.93 -1.12 7.16
CA ASP A 54 -5.08 -0.26 5.98
C ASP A 54 -4.64 -0.96 4.69
N PHE A 55 -3.58 -1.76 4.75
CA PHE A 55 -3.11 -2.57 3.61
C PHE A 55 -4.11 -3.67 3.27
N PHE A 56 -4.64 -4.37 4.28
CA PHE A 56 -5.68 -5.38 4.07
C PHE A 56 -6.96 -4.77 3.53
N MET A 57 -7.34 -3.57 4.00
CA MET A 57 -8.51 -2.85 3.51
C MET A 57 -8.32 -2.38 2.06
N ALA A 58 -7.11 -1.94 1.69
CA ALA A 58 -6.75 -1.59 0.31
C ALA A 58 -6.77 -2.80 -0.63
N LEU A 59 -6.24 -3.94 -0.16
CA LEU A 59 -6.28 -5.22 -0.89
C LEU A 59 -7.73 -5.69 -1.10
N GLN A 60 -8.55 -5.68 -0.04
CA GLN A 60 -9.94 -6.13 -0.08
C GLN A 60 -10.83 -5.21 -0.92
N LYS A 61 -10.54 -3.90 -0.93
CA LYS A 61 -11.25 -2.93 -1.76
C LYS A 61 -10.83 -2.93 -3.22
N GLY A 62 -9.77 -3.66 -3.59
CA GLY A 62 -9.35 -3.91 -4.98
C GLY A 62 -9.60 -2.71 -5.89
N SER A 63 -8.76 -1.68 -5.76
CA SER A 63 -8.66 -0.47 -6.58
C SER A 63 -9.89 -0.13 -7.43
N VAL A 64 -10.72 0.80 -6.94
CA VAL A 64 -11.75 1.49 -7.74
C VAL A 64 -11.17 2.34 -8.86
#